data_AF-A0A6H1Z984-F1
#
_entry.id   AF-A0A6H1Z984-F1
#
_cell.length_a   1.000
_cell.length_b   1.000
_cell.length_c   1.000
_cell.angle_alpha   90.00
_cell.angle_beta   90.00
_cell.angle_gamma   90.00
#
_symmetry.space_group_name_H-M   'P 1'
#
loop_
_entity.id
_entity.type
_entity.pdbx_description
1 polymer ?
#
loop_
_entity_poly.entity_id
_entity_poly.type
_entity_poly.pdbx_seq_one_letter_code
_entity_poly.pdbx_strand_id
1 'polypeptide(L)'
;MDTSETNVKMCEKAGEIQDVWVYMLGDFFADRDRDWGISHKTVEILREKNLTWLPRQDQLQKMLGWNVKKLVSELDDFLFVDDDYGKLANATLEKRNAQRKYASQFTSMEQLWLALVMKEKYGKVWNGEDWVKK
;
A
#
# COMPACT_ATOMS: atom_id res chain seq x y z
N MET A 1 -2.23 10.05 7.64
CA MET A 1 -1.48 8.90 8.17
C MET A 1 -2.47 7.96 8.77
N ASP A 2 -2.61 6.78 8.18
CA ASP A 2 -3.46 5.72 8.68
C ASP A 2 -2.71 4.90 9.75
N THR A 3 -3.16 4.99 10.99
CA THR A 3 -2.59 4.27 12.14
C THR A 3 -3.51 3.12 12.59
N SER A 4 -4.48 2.72 11.75
CA SER A 4 -5.34 1.58 12.04
C SER A 4 -4.53 0.29 12.14
N GLU A 5 -5.01 -0.64 12.96
CA GLU A 5 -4.37 -1.95 13.13
C GLU A 5 -4.22 -2.70 11.79
N THR A 6 -5.19 -2.55 10.89
CA THR A 6 -5.15 -3.12 9.55
C THR A 6 -3.98 -2.58 8.75
N ASN A 7 -3.77 -1.26 8.74
CA ASN A 7 -2.65 -0.66 8.02
C ASN A 7 -1.30 -1.05 8.64
N VAL A 8 -1.20 -1.05 9.97
CA VAL A 8 0.01 -1.49 10.68
C VAL A 8 0.36 -2.93 10.29
N LYS A 9 -0.63 -3.84 10.31
CA LYS A 9 -0.46 -5.25 9.90
C LYS A 9 -0.04 -5.37 8.44
N MET A 10 -0.66 -4.62 7.53
CA MET A 10 -0.29 -4.60 6.12
C MET A 10 1.17 -4.17 5.93
N CYS A 11 1.60 -3.13 6.63
CA CYS A 11 2.97 -2.62 6.57
C CYS A 11 3.99 -3.60 7.17
N GLU A 12 3.65 -4.22 8.30
CA GLU A 12 4.48 -5.23 8.98
C GLU A 12 4.72 -6.44 8.08
N LYS A 13 3.67 -6.90 7.40
CA LYS A 13 3.74 -8.02 6.46
C LYS A 13 4.46 -7.68 5.15
N ALA A 14 4.58 -6.40 4.81
CA ALA A 14 5.23 -5.95 3.59
C ALA A 14 6.77 -5.84 3.78
N GLY A 15 7.41 -6.94 4.17
CA GLY A 15 8.84 -6.97 4.51
C GLY A 15 9.74 -6.41 3.40
N GLU A 16 9.36 -6.56 2.13
CA GLU A 16 10.13 -6.05 0.99
C GLU A 16 10.27 -4.53 0.99
N ILE A 17 9.22 -3.79 1.35
CA ILE A 17 9.31 -2.33 1.42
C ILE A 17 9.97 -1.88 2.72
N GLN A 18 9.81 -2.65 3.80
CA GLN A 18 10.47 -2.38 5.08
C GLN A 18 11.99 -2.44 4.90
N ASP A 19 12.51 -3.43 4.17
CA ASP A 19 13.95 -3.61 4.01
C ASP A 19 14.60 -2.59 3.06
N VAL A 20 13.87 -2.17 2.03
CA VAL A 20 14.40 -1.32 0.94
C VAL A 20 14.33 0.17 1.26
N TRP A 21 13.38 0.61 2.09
CA TRP A 21 13.20 2.02 2.35
C TRP A 21 14.34 2.59 3.22
N VAL A 22 14.90 3.72 2.77
CA VAL A 22 15.89 4.48 3.54
C VAL A 22 15.13 5.45 4.45
N TYR A 23 14.95 5.08 5.72
CA TYR A 23 14.16 5.89 6.64
C TYR A 23 14.77 7.26 6.92
N MET A 24 13.90 8.25 7.06
CA MET A 24 14.27 9.63 7.33
C MET A 24 13.63 10.15 8.61
N LEU A 25 14.18 11.24 9.14
CA LEU A 25 13.55 11.98 10.23
C LEU A 25 12.14 12.41 9.83
N GLY A 26 11.15 12.19 10.70
CA GLY A 26 9.75 12.48 10.39
C GLY A 26 8.99 11.33 9.73
N ASP A 27 9.61 10.17 9.50
CA ASP A 27 8.90 8.94 9.14
C ASP A 27 8.12 8.39 10.34
N PHE A 28 6.93 7.83 10.08
CA PHE A 28 6.07 7.28 11.13
C PHE A 28 6.37 5.80 11.33
N PHE A 29 6.22 5.35 12.57
CA PHE A 29 6.44 3.95 12.95
C PHE A 29 5.37 3.50 13.93
N ALA A 30 5.01 2.22 13.86
CA ALA A 30 4.27 1.51 14.90
C ALA A 30 5.20 0.59 15.68
N ASP A 31 4.93 0.43 16.96
CA ASP A 31 5.57 -0.58 17.80
C ASP A 31 4.77 -1.90 17.83
N ARG A 32 5.26 -2.86 18.62
CA ARG A 32 4.60 -4.17 18.79
C ARG A 32 3.27 -4.11 19.53
N ASP A 33 3.08 -3.10 20.37
CA ASP A 33 1.84 -2.87 21.10
C ASP A 33 0.82 -2.08 20.25
N ARG A 34 1.18 -1.80 18.99
CA ARG A 34 0.41 -1.01 18.00
C ARG A 34 0.21 0.44 18.42
N ASP A 35 1.04 0.94 19.35
CA ASP A 35 1.17 2.37 19.54
C ASP A 35 2.01 2.95 18.39
N TRP A 36 1.78 4.20 18.05
CA TRP A 36 2.41 4.84 16.90
C TRP A 36 3.12 6.13 17.28
N GLY A 37 4.21 6.41 16.57
CA GLY A 37 5.03 7.58 16.82
C GLY A 37 5.75 8.07 15.57
N ILE A 38 6.38 9.23 15.71
CA ILE A 38 7.22 9.83 14.67
C ILE A 38 8.68 9.54 15.03
N SER A 39 9.48 9.12 14.04
CA SER A 39 10.91 8.96 14.25
C SER A 39 11.56 10.32 14.53
N HIS A 40 12.19 10.40 15.70
CA HIS A 40 13.12 11.45 16.09
C HIS A 40 14.58 10.95 16.14
N LYS A 41 14.85 9.73 15.66
CA LYS A 41 16.13 9.02 15.86
C LYS A 41 16.62 8.32 14.58
N THR A 42 17.90 7.96 14.57
CA THR A 42 18.62 7.31 13.45
C THR A 42 18.08 5.91 13.14
N VAL A 43 18.22 5.49 11.87
CA VAL A 43 17.78 4.20 11.30
C VAL A 43 18.14 2.96 12.12
N GLU A 44 19.33 2.92 12.71
CA GLU A 44 19.82 1.76 13.48
C GLU A 44 18.95 1.45 14.71
N ILE A 45 18.45 2.49 15.41
CA ILE A 45 17.64 2.32 16.62
C ILE A 45 16.25 1.77 16.29
N LEU A 46 15.76 1.99 15.06
CA LEU A 46 14.43 1.54 14.63
C LEU A 46 14.42 0.04 14.32
N ARG A 47 15.48 -0.47 13.69
CA ARG A 47 15.62 -1.91 13.37
C ARG A 47 15.77 -2.76 14.64
N GLU A 48 16.51 -2.30 15.64
CA GLU A 48 16.67 -3.02 16.92
C GLU A 48 15.38 -3.11 17.74
N LYS A 49 14.46 -2.16 17.55
CA LYS A 49 13.21 -2.06 18.32
C LYS A 49 12.02 -2.80 17.71
N ASN A 50 12.21 -3.51 16.60
CA ASN A 50 11.14 -4.23 15.91
C ASN A 50 9.95 -3.31 15.58
N LEU A 51 10.26 -2.10 15.11
CA LEU A 51 9.28 -1.10 14.72
C LEU A 51 8.90 -1.27 13.26
N THR A 52 7.62 -1.13 12.95
CA THR A 52 7.09 -1.19 11.59
C THR A 52 6.99 0.21 11.03
N TRP A 53 7.66 0.49 9.92
CA TRP A 53 7.50 1.76 9.21
C TRP A 53 6.08 1.86 8.62
N LEU A 54 5.43 2.99 8.89
CA LEU A 54 4.12 3.35 8.36
C LEU A 54 4.32 4.39 7.24
N PRO A 55 4.33 3.96 5.97
CA PRO A 55 4.61 4.84 4.86
C PRO A 55 3.46 5.82 4.63
N ARG A 56 3.79 7.09 4.39
CA ARG A 56 2.82 8.07 3.90
C ARG A 56 2.53 7.88 2.42
N GLN A 57 1.40 8.44 1.98
CA GLN A 57 1.02 8.47 0.56
C GLN A 57 2.13 9.02 -0.35
N ASP A 58 2.78 10.13 0.00
CA ASP A 58 3.86 10.72 -0.82
C ASP A 58 5.05 9.77 -0.98
N GLN A 59 5.35 8.99 0.06
CA GLN A 59 6.47 8.05 0.07
C GLN A 59 6.17 6.84 -0.83
N LEU A 60 4.96 6.28 -0.74
CA LEU A 60 4.50 5.19 -1.59
C LEU A 60 4.47 5.60 -3.07
N GLN A 61 3.95 6.79 -3.37
CA GLN A 61 3.95 7.35 -4.72
C GLN A 61 5.38 7.55 -5.24
N LYS A 62 6.30 8.03 -4.40
CA LYS A 62 7.72 8.16 -4.74
C LYS A 62 8.38 6.81 -5.02
N MET A 63 8.00 5.74 -4.31
CA MET A 63 8.52 4.39 -4.56
C MET A 63 8.18 3.86 -5.96
N LEU A 64 7.04 4.27 -6.52
CA LEU A 64 6.65 3.91 -7.89
C LEU A 64 7.47 4.67 -8.94
N GLY A 65 7.97 5.87 -8.60
CA GLY A 65 8.77 6.70 -9.50
C GLY A 65 7.98 7.21 -10.72
N TRP A 66 6.65 7.20 -10.63
CA TRP A 66 5.76 7.59 -11.72
C TRP A 66 5.47 9.09 -11.70
N ASN A 67 5.21 9.65 -12.87
CA ASN A 67 4.66 10.99 -12.96
C ASN A 67 3.17 11.00 -12.54
N VAL A 68 2.62 12.18 -12.28
CA VAL A 68 1.24 12.37 -11.82
C VAL A 68 0.23 11.73 -12.77
N LYS A 69 0.43 11.84 -14.10
CA LYS A 69 -0.50 11.27 -15.08
C LYS A 69 -0.58 9.75 -14.95
N LYS A 70 0.57 9.08 -14.82
CA LYS A 70 0.64 7.63 -14.64
C LYS A 70 0.11 7.21 -13.26
N LEU A 71 0.40 7.96 -12.20
CA LEU A 71 -0.15 7.70 -10.86
C LEU A 71 -1.69 7.71 -10.88
N VAL A 72 -2.28 8.71 -11.54
CA VAL A 72 -3.74 8.82 -11.64
C VAL A 72 -4.31 7.67 -12.48
N SER A 73 -3.74 7.39 -13.66
CA SER A 73 -4.29 6.33 -14.53
C SER A 73 -4.20 4.94 -13.90
N GLU A 74 -3.08 4.59 -13.28
CA GLU A 74 -2.89 3.26 -12.69
C GLU A 74 -3.70 3.07 -11.40
N LEU A 75 -3.90 4.14 -10.64
CA LEU A 75 -4.81 4.12 -9.51
C LEU A 75 -6.26 3.98 -9.98
N ASP A 76 -6.63 4.69 -11.06
CA ASP A 76 -7.94 4.58 -11.67
C ASP A 76 -8.19 3.15 -12.16
N ASP A 77 -7.27 2.57 -12.94
CA ASP A 77 -7.31 1.17 -13.40
C ASP A 77 -7.39 0.16 -12.24
N PHE A 78 -6.73 0.47 -11.11
CA PHE A 78 -6.74 -0.37 -9.93
C PHE A 78 -8.07 -0.30 -9.16
N LEU A 79 -8.69 0.88 -9.09
CA LEU A 79 -9.95 1.10 -8.37
C LEU A 79 -11.18 0.78 -9.24
N PHE A 80 -11.07 1.08 -10.52
CA PHE A 80 -12.11 1.04 -11.53
C PHE A 80 -11.58 0.23 -12.70
N VAL A 81 -12.25 -0.89 -13.00
CA VAL A 81 -12.10 -1.50 -14.32
C VAL A 81 -12.77 -0.51 -15.27
N ASP A 82 -11.97 0.27 -16.00
CA ASP A 82 -12.41 1.40 -16.81
C ASP A 82 -13.68 1.06 -17.62
N ASP A 83 -14.74 1.84 -17.38
CA ASP A 83 -15.95 1.89 -18.19
C ASP A 83 -15.59 2.75 -19.41
N ASP A 84 -14.79 2.22 -20.33
CA ASP A 84 -14.78 2.79 -21.68
C ASP A 84 -16.21 2.59 -22.19
N TYR A 85 -16.97 3.69 -22.25
CA TYR A 85 -18.39 3.82 -22.62
C TYR A 85 -18.73 3.29 -24.03
N GLY A 86 -17.87 2.42 -24.60
CA GLY A 86 -18.09 1.71 -25.84
C GLY A 86 -17.14 0.54 -26.16
N LYS A 87 -16.22 0.08 -25.29
CA LYS A 87 -15.21 -0.95 -25.72
C LYS A 87 -14.90 -2.14 -24.81
N LEU A 88 -15.60 -2.39 -23.71
CA LEU A 88 -15.43 -3.63 -22.94
C LEU A 88 -16.73 -4.36 -22.67
N ALA A 89 -17.36 -4.84 -23.73
CA ALA A 89 -18.36 -5.91 -23.65
C ALA A 89 -17.81 -7.25 -23.09
N ASN A 90 -16.50 -7.36 -22.81
CA ASN A 90 -15.82 -8.62 -22.49
C ASN A 90 -15.20 -8.71 -21.08
N ALA A 91 -15.21 -7.65 -20.26
CA ALA A 91 -14.98 -7.82 -18.83
C ALA A 91 -16.29 -8.32 -18.20
N THR A 92 -16.38 -9.63 -17.95
CA THR A 92 -17.53 -10.23 -17.27
C THR A 92 -17.85 -9.40 -16.02
N LEU A 93 -19.13 -9.09 -15.81
CA LEU A 93 -19.61 -8.37 -14.63
C LEU A 93 -19.01 -8.92 -13.31
N GLU A 94 -18.76 -10.22 -13.28
CA GLU A 94 -18.06 -10.93 -12.21
C GLU A 94 -16.65 -10.41 -11.92
N LYS A 95 -15.81 -10.18 -12.95
CA LYS A 95 -14.46 -9.63 -12.79
C LYS A 95 -14.50 -8.21 -12.24
N ARG A 96 -15.46 -7.40 -12.70
CA ARG A 96 -15.68 -6.03 -12.20
C ARG A 96 -16.11 -6.03 -10.73
N ASN A 97 -17.06 -6.89 -10.38
CA ASN A 97 -17.52 -7.04 -9.01
C ASN A 97 -16.40 -7.56 -8.09
N ALA A 98 -15.56 -8.49 -8.58
CA ALA A 98 -14.41 -8.97 -7.82
C ALA A 98 -13.37 -7.87 -7.57
N GLN A 99 -13.06 -7.03 -8.58
CA GLN A 99 -12.12 -5.91 -8.41
C GLN A 99 -12.67 -4.85 -7.45
N ARG A 100 -13.95 -4.45 -7.60
CA ARG A 100 -14.59 -3.51 -6.67
C ARG A 100 -14.63 -4.06 -5.24
N LYS A 101 -14.96 -5.34 -5.09
CA LYS A 101 -14.93 -6.02 -3.79
C LYS A 101 -13.52 -6.03 -3.19
N TYR A 102 -12.50 -6.31 -4.01
CA TYR A 102 -11.11 -6.25 -3.58
C TYR A 102 -10.70 -4.83 -3.16
N ALA A 103 -11.01 -3.80 -3.95
CA ALA A 103 -10.69 -2.41 -3.62
C ALA A 103 -11.43 -1.94 -2.36
N SER A 104 -12.68 -2.38 -2.15
CA SER A 104 -13.50 -2.00 -0.99
C SER A 104 -12.97 -2.48 0.36
N GLN A 105 -12.00 -3.41 0.39
CA GLN A 105 -11.38 -3.86 1.64
C GLN A 105 -10.41 -2.81 2.22
N PHE A 106 -9.98 -1.84 1.41
CA PHE A 106 -9.06 -0.79 1.83
C PHE A 106 -9.84 0.45 2.21
N THR A 107 -9.63 0.93 3.43
CA THR A 107 -10.40 2.03 4.03
C THR A 107 -9.66 3.36 4.02
N SER A 108 -8.40 3.38 3.59
CA SER A 108 -7.56 4.58 3.51
C SER A 108 -6.76 4.63 2.22
N MET A 109 -6.30 5.84 1.87
CA MET A 109 -5.41 6.03 0.73
C MET A 109 -4.05 5.38 0.95
N GLU A 110 -3.53 5.38 2.17
CA GLU A 110 -2.27 4.71 2.51
C GLU A 110 -2.36 3.19 2.25
N GLN A 111 -3.45 2.54 2.66
CA GLN A 111 -3.70 1.12 2.38
C GLN A 111 -3.79 0.83 0.88
N LEU A 112 -4.50 1.68 0.12
CA LEU A 112 -4.65 1.56 -1.33
C LEU A 112 -3.32 1.71 -2.06
N TRP A 113 -2.54 2.75 -1.74
CA TRP A 113 -1.23 2.98 -2.34
C TRP A 113 -0.25 1.87 -1.97
N LEU A 114 -0.31 1.36 -0.74
CA LEU A 114 0.51 0.23 -0.32
C LEU A 114 0.16 -1.02 -1.15
N ALA A 115 -1.12 -1.33 -1.30
CA ALA A 115 -1.56 -2.44 -2.14
C ALA A 115 -1.13 -2.30 -3.61
N LEU A 116 -1.17 -1.07 -4.15
CA LEU A 116 -0.68 -0.79 -5.50
C LEU A 116 0.84 -0.98 -5.59
N VAL A 117 1.63 -0.48 -4.63
CA VAL A 117 3.09 -0.71 -4.59
C VAL A 117 3.41 -2.20 -4.53
N MET A 118 2.71 -2.96 -3.69
CA MET A 118 2.91 -4.40 -3.55
C MET A 118 2.57 -5.17 -4.83
N LYS A 119 1.50 -4.75 -5.52
CA LYS A 119 1.12 -5.31 -6.83
C LYS A 119 2.17 -5.01 -7.90
N GLU A 120 2.55 -3.75 -8.06
CA GLU A 120 3.35 -3.27 -9.18
C GLU A 120 4.83 -3.63 -9.06
N LYS A 121 5.40 -3.54 -7.86
CA LYS A 121 6.83 -3.82 -7.64
C LYS A 121 7.11 -5.27 -7.28
N TYR A 122 6.16 -5.97 -6.65
CA TYR A 122 6.39 -7.29 -6.09
C TYR A 122 5.40 -8.37 -6.56
N GLY A 123 4.38 -8.02 -7.35
CA GLY A 123 3.40 -8.97 -7.87
C GLY A 123 2.53 -9.60 -6.78
N LYS A 124 2.35 -8.90 -5.64
CA LYS A 124 1.61 -9.41 -4.49
C LYS A 124 0.29 -8.66 -4.28
N VAL A 125 -0.72 -9.37 -3.79
CA VAL A 125 -2.04 -8.84 -3.43
C VAL A 125 -2.37 -9.15 -1.98
N TRP A 126 -3.13 -8.26 -1.33
CA TRP A 126 -3.55 -8.46 0.05
C TRP A 126 -4.79 -9.34 0.11
N ASN A 127 -4.74 -10.43 0.86
CA ASN A 127 -5.89 -11.34 1.02
C ASN A 127 -6.72 -11.06 2.30
N GLY A 128 -6.42 -9.99 3.04
CA GLY A 128 -6.97 -9.70 4.37
C GLY A 128 -6.03 -10.06 5.52
N GLU A 129 -5.06 -10.93 5.29
CA GLU A 129 -4.14 -11.42 6.32
C GLU A 129 -2.66 -11.33 5.95
N ASP A 130 -2.31 -11.59 4.70
CA ASP A 130 -0.94 -11.59 4.19
C ASP A 130 -0.86 -11.16 2.71
N TRP A 131 0.37 -10.88 2.25
CA TRP A 131 0.68 -10.53 0.87
C TRP A 131 1.01 -11.78 0.06
N VAL A 132 0.08 -12.20 -0.80
CA VAL A 132 0.21 -13.42 -1.62
C VAL A 132 0.57 -13.10 -3.06
N LYS A 133 1.45 -13.91 -3.67
CA LYS A 133 1.74 -13.79 -5.11
C LYS A 133 0.51 -14.20 -5.91
N LYS A 134 0.18 -13.42 -6.92
CA LYS A 134 -0.93 -13.68 -7.85
C LYS A 134 -0.41 -14.23 -9.18
#